data_AF-A0A962G2L6-F1
#
_entry.id   AF-A0A962G2L6-F1
#
_cell.length_a   1.000
_cell.length_b   1.000
_cell.length_c   1.000
_cell.angle_alpha   90.00
_cell.angle_beta   90.00
_cell.angle_gamma   90.00
#
_symmetry.space_group_name_H-M   'P 1'
#
loop_
_entity.id
_entity.type
_entity.pdbx_description
1 polymer ?
#
loop_
_entity_poly.entity_id
_entity_poly.type
_entity_poly.pdbx_seq_one_letter_code
_entity_poly.pdbx_strand_id
1 'polypeptide(L)'
;MIRVLLLPVLAGIWASPARALSIFEVDYASQANLKVYRVEHASQADLRVHWVKYQSDAKGDALWWRAPYASQAQVKVFFVPYASQADLKIHEVTYRSQAGWIGTPRGLSIR
;
A
#
# COMPACT_ATOMS: atom_id res chain seq x y z
N MET A 1 -28.75 30.20 35.76
CA MET A 1 -27.57 29.50 36.32
C MET A 1 -27.63 28.06 35.81
N ILE A 2 -26.68 27.68 34.96
CA ILE A 2 -26.65 26.41 34.20
C ILE A 2 -25.96 25.32 35.04
N ARG A 3 -26.56 24.14 35.14
CA ARG A 3 -25.90 22.90 35.59
C ARG A 3 -26.31 21.75 34.67
N VAL A 4 -25.55 21.58 33.58
CA VAL A 4 -25.62 20.40 32.71
C VAL A 4 -24.75 19.32 33.36
N LEU A 5 -25.36 18.19 33.72
CA LEU A 5 -24.65 16.98 34.13
C LEU A 5 -24.23 16.22 32.86
N LEU A 6 -22.94 16.30 32.51
CA LEU A 6 -22.34 15.57 31.38
C LEU A 6 -21.88 14.18 31.84
N LEU A 7 -22.51 13.14 31.29
CA LEU A 7 -22.00 11.75 31.30
C LEU A 7 -20.80 11.66 30.34
N PRO A 8 -19.66 11.06 30.74
CA PRO A 8 -18.55 10.88 29.82
C PRO A 8 -18.88 9.76 28.84
N VAL A 9 -19.20 10.11 27.61
CA VAL A 9 -19.20 9.18 26.48
C VAL A 9 -17.74 8.79 26.22
N LEU A 10 -17.32 7.65 26.77
CA LEU A 10 -16.07 6.99 26.38
C LEU A 10 -16.25 6.40 24.97
N ALA A 11 -16.15 7.25 23.96
CA ALA A 11 -15.98 6.80 22.59
C ALA A 11 -14.57 6.23 22.47
N GLY A 12 -14.44 4.94 22.76
CA GLY A 12 -13.21 4.19 22.50
C GLY A 12 -12.87 4.33 21.02
N ILE A 13 -11.81 5.08 20.72
CA ILE A 13 -11.23 5.16 19.38
C ILE A 13 -10.74 3.74 19.08
N TRP A 14 -11.54 2.95 18.36
CA TRP A 14 -11.05 1.74 17.71
C TRP A 14 -10.04 2.18 16.65
N ALA A 15 -8.77 2.26 17.06
CA ALA A 15 -7.66 2.35 16.13
C ALA A 15 -7.61 1.03 15.36
N SER A 16 -8.25 0.99 14.19
CA SER A 16 -8.12 -0.12 13.25
C SER A 16 -6.63 -0.40 13.05
N PRO A 17 -6.16 -1.65 13.23
CA PRO A 17 -4.77 -1.96 12.99
C PRO A 17 -4.44 -1.60 11.55
N ALA A 18 -3.40 -0.79 11.35
CA ALA A 18 -2.89 -0.48 10.03
C ALA A 18 -2.58 -1.80 9.32
N ARG A 19 -3.38 -2.14 8.30
CA ARG A 19 -3.26 -3.42 7.59
C ARG A 19 -1.90 -3.46 6.91
N ALA A 20 -1.20 -4.56 7.11
CA ALA A 20 0.11 -4.77 6.54
C ALA A 20 -0.05 -5.18 5.07
N LEU A 21 0.45 -4.44 4.07
CA LEU A 21 0.23 -4.73 2.66
C LEU A 21 1.15 -5.86 2.16
N SER A 22 0.57 -7.04 1.96
CA SER A 22 1.24 -8.21 1.36
C SER A 22 1.00 -8.27 -0.15
N ILE A 23 2.08 -8.34 -0.92
CA ILE A 23 2.07 -8.33 -2.39
C ILE A 23 2.49 -9.70 -2.92
N PHE A 24 1.73 -10.23 -3.87
CA PHE A 24 2.13 -11.41 -4.64
C PHE A 24 2.23 -11.04 -6.11
N GLU A 25 3.36 -11.37 -6.73
CA GLU A 25 3.57 -11.18 -8.15
C GLU A 25 2.92 -12.34 -8.91
N VAL A 26 2.08 -12.02 -9.90
CA VAL A 26 1.42 -13.02 -10.75
C VAL A 26 1.99 -12.97 -12.17
N ASP A 27 1.85 -14.07 -12.90
CA ASP A 27 2.37 -14.20 -14.26
C ASP A 27 1.43 -13.67 -15.35
N TYR A 28 0.15 -13.42 -15.00
CA TYR A 28 -0.87 -13.01 -15.95
C TYR A 28 -1.67 -11.81 -15.45
N ALA A 29 -1.85 -10.82 -16.32
CA ALA A 29 -2.63 -9.62 -16.05
C ALA A 29 -4.07 -9.91 -15.57
N SER A 30 -4.68 -11.00 -16.04
CA SER A 30 -6.04 -11.42 -15.64
C SER A 30 -6.13 -11.89 -14.18
N GLN A 31 -5.01 -12.23 -13.55
CA GLN A 31 -4.95 -12.68 -12.16
C GLN A 31 -4.62 -11.54 -11.18
N ALA A 32 -4.22 -10.38 -11.70
CA ALA A 32 -3.78 -9.26 -10.89
C ALA A 32 -4.96 -8.36 -10.48
N ASN A 33 -4.87 -7.84 -9.26
CA ASN A 33 -5.67 -6.70 -8.83
C ASN A 33 -5.15 -5.40 -9.42
N LEU A 34 -3.84 -5.33 -9.72
CA LEU A 34 -3.17 -4.09 -10.10
C LEU A 34 -2.04 -4.34 -11.09
N LYS A 35 -2.02 -3.57 -12.19
CA LYS A 35 -0.90 -3.55 -13.14
C LYS A 35 0.09 -2.47 -12.74
N VAL A 36 1.34 -2.87 -12.54
CA VAL A 36 2.40 -1.99 -12.04
C VAL A 36 3.46 -1.79 -13.11
N TYR A 37 3.86 -0.53 -13.32
CA TYR A 37 5.04 -0.20 -14.12
C TYR A 37 6.15 0.31 -13.22
N ARG A 38 7.37 -0.21 -13.40
CA ARG A 38 8.55 0.21 -12.65
C ARG A 38 9.22 1.37 -13.38
N VAL A 39 9.46 2.48 -12.67
CA VAL A 39 10.16 3.65 -13.20
C VAL A 39 11.53 3.82 -12.55
N GLU A 40 12.47 4.38 -13.32
CA GLU A 40 13.84 4.61 -12.87
C GLU A 40 13.97 5.82 -11.95
N HIS A 41 13.10 6.82 -12.10
CA HIS A 41 13.17 8.05 -11.33
C HIS A 41 11.95 8.22 -10.43
N ALA A 42 12.20 8.59 -9.17
CA ALA A 42 11.15 8.89 -8.20
C ALA A 42 10.12 9.89 -8.73
N SER A 43 10.54 10.95 -9.43
CA SER A 43 9.63 11.98 -9.97
C SER A 43 8.60 11.46 -10.98
N GLN A 44 8.81 10.28 -11.57
CA GLN A 44 7.89 9.67 -12.53
C GLN A 44 6.91 8.69 -11.88
N ALA A 45 7.11 8.35 -10.60
CA ALA A 45 6.29 7.39 -9.89
C ALA A 45 5.06 8.06 -9.28
N ASP A 46 3.99 7.29 -9.16
CA ASP A 46 2.88 7.62 -8.27
C ASP A 46 3.22 7.23 -6.82
N LEU A 47 4.00 6.16 -6.64
CA LEU A 47 4.33 5.59 -5.33
C LEU A 47 5.81 5.17 -5.24
N ARG A 48 6.50 5.61 -4.18
CA ARG A 48 7.80 5.06 -3.81
C ARG A 48 7.61 3.86 -2.89
N VAL A 49 8.13 2.71 -3.30
CA VAL A 49 7.92 1.43 -2.61
C VAL A 49 9.21 0.97 -1.96
N HIS A 50 9.11 0.56 -0.69
CA HIS A 50 10.19 -0.11 0.01
C HIS A 50 9.82 -1.56 0.32
N TRP A 51 10.66 -2.50 -0.10
CA TRP A 51 10.49 -3.92 0.21
C TRP A 51 10.97 -4.22 1.63
N VAL A 52 10.04 -4.62 2.51
CA VAL A 52 10.34 -5.00 3.89
C VAL A 52 10.60 -6.50 4.01
N LYS A 53 11.35 -6.87 5.05
CA LYS A 53 11.72 -8.27 5.32
C LYS A 53 10.58 -9.07 5.97
N TYR A 54 9.84 -8.43 6.87
CA TYR A 54 8.79 -9.08 7.66
C TYR A 54 7.42 -8.52 7.31
N GLN A 55 6.41 -9.40 7.25
CA GLN A 55 5.03 -9.00 6.96
C GLN A 55 4.53 -7.94 7.95
N SER A 56 4.88 -8.06 9.22
CA SER A 56 4.52 -7.09 10.27
C SER A 56 5.01 -5.66 10.03
N ASP A 57 6.04 -5.49 9.20
CA ASP A 57 6.62 -4.19 8.87
C ASP A 57 5.92 -3.49 7.70
N ALA A 58 5.11 -4.21 6.93
CA ALA A 58 4.46 -3.73 5.70
C ALA A 58 3.29 -2.79 5.97
N LYS A 59 3.41 -1.86 6.91
CA LYS A 59 2.31 -1.00 7.35
C LYS A 59 2.06 0.13 6.34
N GLY A 60 0.84 0.20 5.83
CA GLY A 60 0.42 1.21 4.85
C GLY A 60 0.71 0.81 3.40
N ASP A 61 0.47 1.73 2.47
CA ASP A 61 0.47 1.41 1.03
C ASP A 61 1.87 1.29 0.41
N ALA A 62 2.88 1.90 1.03
CA ALA A 62 4.21 2.08 0.42
C ALA A 62 5.26 1.05 0.90
N LEU A 63 4.92 0.26 1.91
CA LEU A 63 5.81 -0.74 2.51
C LEU A 63 5.32 -2.12 2.08
N TRP A 64 6.05 -2.75 1.17
CA TRP A 64 5.59 -3.98 0.54
C TRP A 64 6.34 -5.16 1.11
N TRP A 65 5.59 -6.18 1.52
CA TRP A 65 6.17 -7.48 1.83
C TRP A 65 5.82 -8.47 0.72
N ARG A 66 6.82 -9.21 0.25
CA ARG A 66 6.63 -10.25 -0.76
C ARG A 66 6.02 -11.48 -0.12
N ALA A 67 4.75 -11.73 -0.43
CA ALA A 67 4.06 -12.94 0.01
C ALA A 67 4.64 -14.17 -0.70
N PRO A 68 4.87 -15.29 0.01
CA PRO A 68 5.32 -16.53 -0.61
C PRO A 68 4.21 -17.23 -1.39
N TYR A 69 2.94 -16.96 -1.04
CA TYR A 69 1.78 -17.58 -1.67
C TYR A 69 0.69 -16.55 -1.97
N ALA A 70 -0.01 -16.74 -3.09
CA ALA A 70 -1.10 -15.86 -3.52
C ALA A 70 -2.24 -15.75 -2.50
N SER A 71 -2.50 -16.80 -1.71
CA SER A 71 -3.53 -16.80 -0.66
C SER A 71 -3.19 -15.91 0.54
N GLN A 72 -1.92 -15.54 0.72
CA GLN A 72 -1.45 -14.67 1.80
C GLN A 72 -1.32 -13.20 1.35
N ALA A 73 -1.44 -12.94 0.05
CA ALA A 73 -1.38 -11.58 -0.47
C ALA A 73 -2.73 -10.88 -0.37
N GLN A 74 -2.67 -9.61 -0.01
CA GLN A 74 -3.80 -8.71 -0.09
C GLN A 74 -3.97 -8.14 -1.49
N VAL A 75 -2.86 -7.95 -2.21
CA VAL A 75 -2.88 -7.42 -3.57
C VAL A 75 -2.00 -8.28 -4.46
N LYS A 76 -2.57 -8.75 -5.56
CA LYS A 76 -1.83 -9.41 -6.64
C LYS A 76 -1.41 -8.37 -7.67
N VAL A 77 -0.11 -8.32 -7.95
CA VAL A 77 0.50 -7.36 -8.85
C VAL A 77 1.00 -8.07 -10.10
N PHE A 78 0.69 -7.51 -11.26
CA PHE A 78 1.31 -7.90 -12.53
C PHE A 78 2.21 -6.76 -13.02
N PHE A 79 3.50 -7.03 -13.24
CA PHE A 79 4.42 -6.04 -13.78
C PHE A 79 4.27 -5.93 -15.29
N VAL A 80 3.93 -4.74 -15.78
CA VAL A 80 3.80 -4.47 -17.21
C VAL A 80 5.09 -3.84 -17.76
N PRO A 81 5.40 -4.05 -19.04
CA PRO A 81 6.59 -3.46 -19.67
C PRO A 81 6.41 -2.01 -20.11
N TYR A 82 5.17 -1.48 -20.15
CA TYR A 82 4.90 -0.12 -20.62
C TYR A 82 4.01 0.65 -19.64
N ALA A 83 4.37 1.91 -19.40
CA ALA A 83 3.65 2.81 -18.49
C ALA A 83 2.17 3.02 -18.88
N SER A 84 1.84 2.95 -20.17
CA SER A 84 0.47 3.09 -20.67
C SER A 84 -0.46 1.93 -20.29
N GLN A 85 0.09 0.80 -19.86
CA GLN A 85 -0.66 -0.39 -19.45
C GLN A 85 -0.85 -0.48 -17.94
N ALA A 86 -0.18 0.39 -17.17
CA ALA A 86 -0.17 0.33 -15.72
C ALA A 86 -1.26 1.17 -15.10
N ASP A 87 -1.83 0.64 -14.02
CA ASP A 87 -2.71 1.37 -13.12
C ASP A 87 -1.89 2.21 -12.11
N LEU A 88 -0.63 1.82 -11.86
CA LEU A 88 0.27 2.46 -10.91
C LEU A 88 1.72 2.43 -11.39
N LYS A 89 2.41 3.58 -11.32
CA LYS A 89 3.85 3.67 -11.51
C LYS A 89 4.56 3.63 -10.17
N ILE A 90 5.51 2.72 -10.00
CA ILE A 90 6.30 2.60 -8.77
C ILE A 90 7.78 2.89 -9.00
N HIS A 91 8.41 3.49 -7.99
CA HIS A 91 9.86 3.58 -7.89
C HIS A 91 10.32 2.86 -6.62
N GLU A 92 11.24 1.90 -6.75
CA GLU A 92 11.74 1.14 -5.62
C GLU A 92 12.82 1.94 -4.87
N VAL A 93 12.70 2.04 -3.55
CA VAL A 93 13.63 2.79 -2.69
C VAL A 93 14.28 1.90 -1.63
N THR A 94 15.52 2.23 -1.30
CA THR A 94 16.32 1.45 -0.33
C THR A 94 15.89 1.69 1.12
N TYR A 95 15.39 2.88 1.45
CA TYR A 95 15.07 3.24 2.84
C TYR A 95 13.57 3.41 3.05
N ARG A 96 13.07 2.86 4.16
CA ARG A 96 11.68 3.00 4.60
C ARG A 96 11.19 4.46 4.64
N SER A 97 12.04 5.38 5.07
CA SER A 97 11.72 6.81 5.18
C SER A 97 11.46 7.49 3.83
N GLN A 98 11.90 6.89 2.73
CA GLN A 98 11.70 7.40 1.37
C GLN A 98 10.42 6.86 0.73
N ALA A 99 9.81 5.84 1.34
CA ALA A 99 8.59 5.22 0.83
C ALA A 99 7.39 6.14 1.07
N GLY A 100 6.50 6.22 0.10
CA GLY A 100 5.29 7.05 0.21
C GLY A 100 4.76 7.49 -1.15
N TRP A 101 3.50 7.92 -1.13
CA TRP A 101 2.84 8.50 -2.29
C TRP A 101 3.55 9.78 -2.74
N ILE A 102 3.59 9.95 -4.06
CA ILE A 102 4.03 11.19 -4.68
C ILE A 102 2.77 11.94 -5.09
N GLY A 103 2.47 13.02 -4.38
CA GLY A 103 1.21 13.74 -4.51
C GLY A 103 0.09 13.10 -3.67
N THR A 104 -1.13 13.12 -4.19
CA THR A 104 -2.33 12.71 -3.44
C THR A 104 -2.40 11.18 -3.28
N PRO A 105 -2.48 10.67 -2.03
CA PRO A 105 -2.67 9.25 -1.78
C PRO A 105 -3.97 8.72 -2.40
N ARG A 106 -3.90 7.59 -3.13
CA ARG A 106 -5.07 6.97 -3.77
C ARG A 106 -5.65 5.79 -2.98
N GLY A 107 -4.88 5.25 -2.03
CA GLY A 107 -5.23 4.05 -1.26
C GLY A 107 -5.12 2.78 -2.10
N LEU A 108 -4.28 1.83 -1.69
CA LEU A 108 -4.18 0.52 -2.35
C LEU A 108 -5.06 -0.55 -1.68
N SER A 109 -5.59 -0.25 -0.50
CA SER A 109 -6.20 -1.22 0.41
C SER A 109 -7.68 -1.56 0.16
N ILE A 110 -8.29 -1.06 -0.93
CA ILE A 110 -9.73 -1.24 -1.24
C ILE A 110 -10.01 -1.62 -2.70
N ARG A 111 -9.05 -2.24 -3.40
CA ARG A 111 -9.25 -2.73 -4.78
C ARG A 111 -9.00 -4.23 -4.92
#